data_AF-A0A3S3CG12-F1
#
_entry.id   AF-A0A3S3CG12-F1
#
_cell.length_a   1.000
_cell.length_b   1.000
_cell.length_c   1.000
_cell.angle_alpha   90.00
_cell.angle_beta   90.00
_cell.angle_gamma   90.00
#
_symmetry.space_group_name_H-M   'P 1'
#
loop_
_entity.id
_entity.type
_entity.pdbx_description
1 polymer ?
#
loop_
_entity_poly.entity_id
_entity_poly.type
_entity_poly.pdbx_seq_one_letter_code
_entity_poly.pdbx_strand_id
1 'polypeptide(L)'
;MVTIKDKVRTFIVDNFLFGDTSYQLADTASLIENDIIDSTAVLELVAFIEDSFGIAMVDSDIVPANLDSIDRLSSFIKAKAEALAA
;
A
#
# COMPACT_ATOMS: atom_id res chain seq x y z
N MET A 1 1.58 15.67 10.84
CA MET A 1 0.59 14.58 10.91
C MET A 1 1.00 13.55 9.88
N VAL A 2 1.19 12.30 10.26
CA VAL A 2 1.55 11.22 9.32
C VAL A 2 0.29 10.81 8.57
N THR A 3 0.34 10.78 7.24
CA THR A 3 -0.80 10.38 6.39
C THR A 3 -0.79 8.88 6.09
N ILE A 4 -1.90 8.35 5.56
CA ILE A 4 -1.96 6.96 5.05
C ILE A 4 -0.86 6.74 4.00
N LYS A 5 -0.69 7.71 3.10
CA LYS A 5 0.35 7.68 2.06
C LYS A 5 1.75 7.60 2.65
N ASP A 6 2.04 8.38 3.69
CA ASP A 6 3.35 8.35 4.35
C ASP A 6 3.61 6.98 4.98
N LYS A 7 2.62 6.39 5.67
CA LYS A 7 2.75 5.05 6.25
C LYS A 7 3.04 3.98 5.19
N VAL A 8 2.26 3.97 4.11
CA VAL A 8 2.41 3.00 3.00
C VAL A 8 3.76 3.21 2.31
N ARG A 9 4.16 4.46 2.08
CA ARG A 9 5.46 4.78 1.47
C ARG A 9 6.61 4.29 2.35
N THR A 10 6.61 4.60 3.64
CA THR A 10 7.65 4.13 4.56
C THR A 10 7.71 2.61 4.58
N PHE A 11 6.57 1.93 4.65
CA PHE A 11 6.52 0.47 4.59
C PHE A 11 7.15 -0.08 3.30
N ILE A 12 6.80 0.49 2.14
CA ILE A 12 7.36 0.07 0.85
C ILE A 12 8.87 0.32 0.79
N VAL A 13 9.32 1.50 1.25
CA VAL A 13 10.74 1.85 1.21
C VAL A 13 11.54 0.92 2.13
N ASP A 14 11.08 0.69 3.35
CA ASP A 14 11.80 -0.11 4.33
C ASP A 14 11.80 -1.60 3.97
N ASN A 15 10.69 -2.15 3.47
CA ASN A 15 10.55 -3.59 3.21
C ASN A 15 10.96 -3.99 1.78
N PHE A 16 10.71 -3.15 0.78
CA PHE A 16 10.94 -3.50 -0.63
C PHE A 16 12.11 -2.74 -1.28
N LEU A 17 12.36 -1.49 -0.87
CA LEU A 17 13.51 -0.71 -1.36
C LEU A 17 14.72 -0.78 -0.41
N PHE A 18 14.68 -1.64 0.62
CA PHE A 18 15.75 -1.80 1.61
C PHE A 18 16.23 -0.48 2.25
N GLY A 19 15.31 0.48 2.42
CA GLY A 19 15.60 1.81 2.96
C GLY A 19 16.21 2.77 1.95
N ASP A 20 16.19 2.46 0.64
CA ASP A 20 16.71 3.34 -0.39
C ASP A 20 15.78 4.55 -0.59
N THR A 21 16.06 5.61 0.16
CA THR A 21 15.37 6.90 0.05
C THR A 21 15.79 7.71 -1.18
N SER A 22 16.79 7.26 -1.94
CA SER A 22 17.19 7.92 -3.18
C SER A 22 16.19 7.67 -4.31
N TYR A 23 15.48 6.55 -4.25
CA TYR A 23 14.38 6.26 -5.16
C TYR A 23 13.15 7.11 -4.79
N GLN A 24 12.87 8.11 -5.64
CA GLN A 24 11.68 8.94 -5.48
C GLN A 24 10.43 8.21 -5.98
N LEU A 25 9.85 7.39 -5.11
CA LEU A 25 8.58 6.73 -5.37
C LEU A 25 7.44 7.77 -5.39
N ALA A 26 6.98 8.12 -6.59
CA ALA A 26 5.83 9.00 -6.77
C ALA A 26 4.54 8.29 -6.33
N ASP A 27 3.56 9.07 -5.86
CA ASP A 27 2.27 8.50 -5.40
C ASP A 27 1.52 7.73 -6.50
N THR A 28 1.71 8.16 -7.75
CA THR A 28 1.11 7.57 -8.94
C THR A 28 2.02 6.58 -9.66
N ALA A 29 3.23 6.33 -9.15
CA ALA A 29 4.12 5.35 -9.74
C ALA A 29 3.55 3.94 -9.55
N SER A 30 3.65 3.13 -10.61
CA SER A 30 3.25 1.73 -10.54
C SER A 30 4.30 0.92 -9.76
N LEU A 31 3.90 0.35 -8.64
CA LEU A 31 4.73 -0.51 -7.81
C LEU A 31 5.03 -1.83 -8.52
N ILE A 32 4.11 -2.31 -9.36
CA ILE A 32 4.26 -3.59 -10.07
C ILE A 32 5.14 -3.40 -11.31
N GLU A 33 4.88 -2.38 -12.13
CA GLU A 33 5.68 -2.12 -13.35
C GLU A 33 7.11 -1.68 -13.03
N ASN A 34 7.35 -1.12 -11.84
CA ASN A 34 8.70 -0.80 -11.37
C ASN A 34 9.38 -1.97 -10.63
N ASP A 35 8.81 -3.19 -10.66
CA ASP A 35 9.33 -4.37 -9.97
C ASP A 35 9.54 -4.15 -8.45
N ILE A 36 8.79 -3.23 -7.84
CA ILE A 36 8.88 -2.94 -6.40
C ILE A 36 8.08 -3.97 -5.61
N ILE A 37 6.92 -4.38 -6.13
CA ILE A 37 6.09 -5.41 -5.50
C ILE A 37 5.88 -6.60 -6.46
N ASP A 38 6.06 -7.80 -5.91
CA ASP A 38 5.69 -9.08 -6.52
C ASP A 38 4.53 -9.71 -5.72
N SER A 39 3.96 -10.79 -6.25
CA SER A 39 3.00 -11.70 -5.62
C SER A 39 3.27 -12.03 -4.14
N THR A 40 4.54 -12.17 -3.74
CA THR A 40 4.91 -12.39 -2.33
C THR A 40 4.82 -11.10 -1.50
N ALA A 41 5.34 -9.99 -2.04
CA ALA A 41 5.30 -8.67 -1.40
C ALA A 41 3.86 -8.18 -1.19
N VAL A 42 2.94 -8.54 -2.09
CA VAL A 42 1.52 -8.23 -1.97
C VAL A 42 0.92 -8.80 -0.69
N LEU A 43 1.27 -10.03 -0.29
CA LEU A 43 0.76 -10.64 0.94
C LEU A 43 1.25 -9.90 2.19
N GLU A 44 2.51 -9.46 2.20
CA GLU A 44 3.06 -8.66 3.30
C GLU A 44 2.41 -7.27 3.37
N LEU A 45 2.20 -6.64 2.21
CA LEU A 45 1.51 -5.36 2.10
C LEU A 45 0.06 -5.47 2.61
N VAL A 46 -0.64 -6.55 2.25
CA VAL A 46 -1.98 -6.85 2.76
C VAL A 46 -1.95 -6.94 4.27
N ALA A 47 -1.10 -7.80 4.85
CA ALA A 47 -0.99 -7.96 6.29
C ALA A 47 -0.67 -6.64 7.02
N PHE A 48 0.21 -5.81 6.45
CA PHE A 48 0.52 -4.49 6.96
C PHE A 48 -0.71 -3.57 6.98
N ILE A 49 -1.51 -3.58 5.92
CA ILE A 49 -2.72 -2.75 5.83
C ILE A 49 -3.75 -3.20 6.86
N GLU A 50 -3.97 -4.51 6.98
CA GLU A 50 -4.91 -5.07 7.94
C GLU A 50 -4.51 -4.73 9.39
N ASP A 51 -3.23 -4.88 9.74
CA ASP A 51 -2.71 -4.57 11.07
C ASP A 51 -2.68 -3.05 11.36
N SER A 52 -2.21 -2.25 10.40
CA SER A 52 -2.01 -0.81 10.59
C SER A 52 -3.30 0.01 10.61
N PHE A 53 -4.33 -0.47 9.90
CA PHE A 53 -5.59 0.26 9.71
C PHE A 53 -6.82 -0.50 10.21
N GLY A 54 -6.69 -1.77 10.60
CA GLY A 54 -7.81 -2.58 11.10
C GLY A 54 -8.83 -2.94 10.01
N ILE A 55 -8.39 -3.02 8.75
CA ILE A 55 -9.25 -3.30 7.59
C ILE A 55 -9.11 -4.77 7.20
N ALA A 56 -10.19 -5.42 6.77
CA ALA A 56 -10.12 -6.75 6.18
C ALA A 56 -9.95 -6.66 4.66
N MET A 57 -8.86 -7.23 4.14
CA MET A 57 -8.56 -7.38 2.72
C MET A 57 -9.09 -8.73 2.24
N VAL A 58 -10.04 -8.72 1.30
CA VAL A 58 -10.52 -9.95 0.65
C VAL A 58 -9.80 -10.18 -0.67
N ASP A 59 -9.79 -11.41 -1.21
CA ASP A 59 -9.12 -11.73 -2.48
C ASP A 59 -9.50 -10.80 -3.64
N SER A 60 -10.75 -10.35 -3.70
CA SER A 60 -11.21 -9.39 -4.73
C SER A 60 -10.61 -7.99 -4.60
N ASP A 61 -10.14 -7.63 -3.40
CA ASP A 61 -9.47 -6.36 -3.13
C ASP A 61 -7.98 -6.42 -3.50
N ILE A 62 -7.39 -7.63 -3.52
CA ILE A 62 -5.99 -7.91 -3.84
C ILE A 62 -5.80 -7.93 -5.37
N VAL A 63 -5.98 -6.77 -5.98
CA VAL A 63 -5.83 -6.57 -7.42
C VAL A 63 -4.90 -5.40 -7.71
N PRO A 64 -4.17 -5.42 -8.84
CA PRO A 64 -3.36 -4.27 -9.28
C PRO A 64 -4.18 -2.97 -9.29
N ALA A 65 -5.46 -3.02 -9.65
CA ALA A 65 -6.32 -1.84 -9.64
C ALA A 65 -6.39 -1.11 -8.28
N ASN A 66 -6.14 -1.80 -7.16
CA ASN A 66 -6.10 -1.21 -5.82
C ASN A 66 -4.67 -1.07 -5.25
N LEU A 67 -3.77 -1.98 -5.61
CA LEU A 67 -2.45 -2.11 -5.00
C LEU A 67 -1.29 -1.56 -5.84
N ASP A 68 -1.56 -1.19 -7.09
CA ASP A 68 -0.52 -0.80 -8.04
C ASP A 68 0.14 0.54 -7.71
N SER A 69 -0.46 1.41 -6.90
CA SER A 69 0.17 2.68 -6.52
C SER A 69 -0.19 3.12 -5.11
N ILE A 70 0.65 3.96 -4.50
CA ILE A 70 0.39 4.54 -3.18
C ILE A 70 -0.93 5.31 -3.18
N ASP A 71 -1.25 6.02 -4.27
CA ASP A 71 -2.49 6.76 -4.37
C ASP A 71 -3.73 5.84 -4.34
N ARG A 72 -3.69 4.74 -5.11
CA ARG A 72 -4.76 3.72 -5.13
C ARG A 72 -4.91 3.06 -3.76
N LEU A 73 -3.79 2.64 -3.15
CA LEU A 73 -3.75 2.08 -1.80
C LEU A 73 -4.37 3.03 -0.78
N SER A 74 -3.91 4.28 -0.76
CA SER A 74 -4.38 5.26 0.20
C SER A 74 -5.88 5.58 0.05
N SER A 75 -6.36 5.66 -1.19
CA SER A 75 -7.76 5.90 -1.49
C SER A 75 -8.63 4.71 -1.09
N PHE A 76 -8.17 3.49 -1.37
CA PHE A 76 -8.84 2.25 -0.98
C PHE A 76 -8.93 2.11 0.55
N ILE A 77 -7.80 2.28 1.25
CA ILE A 77 -7.72 2.23 2.72
C ILE A 77 -8.65 3.27 3.33
N LYS A 78 -8.62 4.49 2.83
CA LYS A 78 -9.49 5.57 3.31
C LYS A 78 -10.97 5.21 3.14
N ALA A 79 -11.37 4.74 1.97
CA ALA A 79 -12.76 4.36 1.71
C ALA A 79 -13.23 3.21 2.63
N LYS A 80 -12.39 2.21 2.86
CA LYS A 80 -12.68 1.09 3.77
C LYS A 80 -12.76 1.55 5.23
N ALA A 81 -11.84 2.40 5.67
CA ALA A 81 -11.84 2.94 7.03
C ALA A 81 -13.10 3.80 7.29
N GLU A 82 -13.52 4.62 6.31
CA GLU A 82 -14.76 5.39 6.39
C GLU A 82 -15.99 4.47 6.43
N ALA A 83 -16.02 3.40 5.64
CA ALA A 83 -17.11 2.42 5.64
C ALA A 83 -17.22 1.63 6.95
N LEU A 84 -16.11 1.38 7.65
CA LEU A 84 -16.10 0.68 8.94
C LEU A 84 -16.53 1.59 10.11
N ALA A 85 -16.37 2.91 9.95
CA ALA A 85 -16.75 3.91 10.95
C ALA A 85 -18.23 4.36 10.86
N ALA A 86 -18.94 3.93 9.81
CA ALA A 86 -20.36 4.22 9.57
C ALA A 86 -21.28 3.15 10.16
#